data_AF-A0A947SER2-F1
#
_entry.id   AF-A0A947SER2-F1
#
_cell.length_a   1.000
_cell.length_b   1.000
_cell.length_c   1.000
_cell.angle_alpha   90.00
_cell.angle_beta   90.00
_cell.angle_gamma   90.00
#
_symmetry.space_group_name_H-M   'P 1'
#
loop_
_entity.id
_entity.type
_entity.pdbx_description
1 polymer ?
#
loop_
_entity_poly.entity_id
_entity_poly.type
_entity_poly.pdbx_seq_one_letter_code
_entity_poly.pdbx_strand_id
1 'polypeptide(L)'
;KARETASPDSVAALQTDLGTVKTGLAALGDTVAALAGSVRAIENTPEPQPVDLRLPLALSGLGEALDTGAPFARELALIRAALPDLAIPDAVTAITGSGLGSPAALEARFAAFVPGILAAKPADASASWSDQALERLKALVALRPVGAENDTTPEGLVSRVEAGLAARDYAVAMAAFEALPAPMRAAAAGIGADIAGFAATADLIGRARGAALSLAGAPS
;
A
#
# COMPACT_ATOMS: atom_id res chain seq x y z
N LYS A 1 -2.54 -41.50 31.15
CA LYS A 1 -3.48 -41.65 30.01
C LYS A 1 -4.66 -40.72 30.25
N ALA A 2 -4.66 -39.52 29.68
CA ALA A 2 -5.86 -38.69 29.54
C ALA A 2 -5.92 -38.32 28.06
N ARG A 3 -6.65 -39.15 27.30
CA ARG A 3 -7.00 -38.83 25.93
C ARG A 3 -8.17 -37.87 26.09
N GLU A 4 -7.93 -36.59 25.85
CA GLU A 4 -8.95 -35.56 25.83
C GLU A 4 -9.93 -35.92 24.71
N THR A 5 -10.98 -36.66 25.08
CA THR A 5 -12.01 -37.07 24.15
C THR A 5 -12.78 -35.81 23.81
N ALA A 6 -12.62 -35.32 22.58
CA ALA A 6 -13.52 -34.34 22.01
C ALA A 6 -14.95 -34.81 22.30
N SER A 7 -15.69 -34.03 23.09
CA SER A 7 -17.06 -34.37 23.47
C SER A 7 -17.90 -34.51 22.19
N PRO A 8 -18.88 -35.43 22.14
CA PRO A 8 -19.76 -35.62 20.99
C PRO A 8 -20.42 -34.30 20.55
N ASP A 9 -20.69 -33.40 21.50
CA ASP A 9 -21.23 -32.07 21.24
C ASP A 9 -20.27 -31.17 20.45
N SER A 10 -18.96 -31.24 20.71
CA SER A 10 -17.94 -30.48 19.98
C SER A 10 -17.78 -30.98 18.54
N VAL A 11 -17.90 -32.29 18.33
CA VAL A 11 -17.87 -32.89 16.99
C VAL A 11 -19.13 -32.50 16.20
N ALA A 12 -20.30 -32.48 16.84
CA ALA A 12 -21.55 -32.04 16.21
C ALA A 12 -21.53 -30.53 15.85
N ALA A 13 -20.95 -29.69 16.72
CA ALA A 13 -20.76 -28.26 16.45
C ALA A 13 -19.83 -28.03 15.24
N LEU A 14 -18.67 -28.71 15.20
CA LEU A 14 -17.73 -28.59 14.08
C LEU A 14 -18.33 -29.08 12.74
N GLN A 15 -19.18 -30.10 12.76
CA GLN A 15 -19.90 -30.55 11.56
C GLN A 15 -20.90 -29.51 11.06
N THR A 16 -21.56 -28.80 11.99
CA THR A 16 -22.50 -27.72 11.67
C THR A 16 -21.77 -26.50 11.11
N ASP A 17 -20.64 -26.12 11.71
CA ASP A 17 -19.78 -25.04 11.23
C ASP A 17 -19.21 -25.34 9.84
N LEU A 18 -18.75 -26.58 9.61
CA LEU A 18 -18.28 -27.03 8.30
C LEU A 18 -19.39 -26.98 7.24
N GLY A 19 -20.62 -27.34 7.60
CA GLY A 19 -21.79 -27.20 6.73
C GLY A 19 -22.07 -25.74 6.37
N THR A 20 -21.93 -24.84 7.34
CA THR A 20 -22.12 -23.40 7.16
C THR A 20 -21.04 -22.80 6.25
N VAL A 21 -19.77 -23.16 6.48
CA VAL A 21 -18.64 -22.72 5.64
C VAL A 21 -18.76 -23.23 4.21
N LYS A 22 -19.14 -24.50 4.00
CA LYS A 22 -19.38 -25.06 2.66
C LYS A 22 -20.50 -24.32 1.92
N THR A 23 -21.57 -23.97 2.62
CA THR A 23 -22.69 -23.22 2.06
C THR A 23 -22.26 -21.79 1.69
N GLY A 24 -21.48 -21.13 2.55
CA GLY A 24 -20.91 -19.82 2.27
C GLY A 24 -19.97 -19.82 1.06
N LEU A 25 -19.13 -20.85 0.91
CA LEU A 25 -18.24 -21.00 -0.24
C LEU A 25 -18.99 -21.23 -1.54
N ALA A 26 -20.07 -22.01 -1.52
CA ALA A 26 -20.95 -22.21 -2.67
C ALA A 26 -21.63 -20.89 -3.08
N ALA A 27 -22.20 -20.15 -2.13
CA ALA A 27 -22.83 -18.86 -2.38
C ALA A 27 -21.84 -17.82 -2.93
N LEU A 28 -20.59 -17.84 -2.45
CA LEU A 28 -19.53 -16.99 -2.96
C LEU A 28 -19.14 -17.39 -4.40
N GLY A 29 -19.05 -18.69 -4.68
CA GLY A 29 -18.82 -19.21 -6.03
C GLY A 29 -19.90 -18.77 -7.02
N ASP A 30 -21.17 -18.83 -6.61
CA ASP A 30 -22.31 -18.37 -7.41
C ASP A 30 -22.27 -16.86 -7.65
N THR A 31 -21.89 -16.08 -6.63
CA THR A 31 -21.73 -14.62 -6.74
C THR A 31 -20.61 -14.26 -7.72
N VAL A 32 -19.48 -14.96 -7.65
CA VAL A 32 -18.35 -14.78 -8.57
C VAL A 32 -18.74 -15.16 -10.01
N ALA A 33 -19.48 -16.25 -10.19
CA ALA A 33 -19.96 -16.67 -11.50
C ALA A 33 -20.96 -15.66 -12.10
N ALA A 34 -21.88 -15.14 -11.29
CA ALA A 34 -22.83 -14.10 -11.69
C ALA A 34 -22.12 -12.79 -12.06
N LEU A 35 -21.10 -12.40 -11.29
CA LEU A 35 -20.31 -11.22 -11.57
C LEU A 35 -19.48 -11.39 -12.85
N ALA A 36 -18.85 -12.55 -13.05
CA ALA A 36 -18.12 -12.86 -14.28
C ALA A 36 -19.04 -12.88 -15.51
N GLY A 37 -20.27 -13.38 -15.36
CA GLY A 37 -21.30 -13.32 -16.40
C GLY A 37 -21.70 -11.88 -16.73
N SER A 38 -21.88 -11.05 -15.71
CA SER A 38 -22.20 -9.62 -15.87
C SER A 38 -21.07 -8.85 -16.56
N VAL A 39 -19.82 -9.13 -16.20
CA VAL A 39 -18.63 -8.54 -16.84
C VAL A 39 -18.56 -8.92 -18.32
N ARG A 40 -18.77 -10.20 -18.67
CA ARG A 40 -18.80 -10.63 -20.08
C ARG A 40 -19.96 -10.03 -20.87
N ALA A 41 -21.13 -9.83 -20.24
CA ALA A 41 -22.26 -9.17 -20.88
C ALA A 41 -21.95 -7.69 -21.18
N ILE A 42 -21.25 -7.02 -20.27
CA ILE A 42 -20.75 -5.65 -20.47
C ILE A 42 -19.71 -5.61 -21.60
N GLU A 43 -18.78 -6.56 -21.64
CA GLU A 43 -17.71 -6.62 -22.66
C GLU A 43 -18.21 -6.92 -24.09
N ASN A 44 -19.34 -7.62 -24.25
CA ASN A 44 -19.88 -8.04 -25.55
C ASN A 44 -20.99 -7.12 -26.10
N THR A 45 -21.35 -6.04 -25.41
CA THR A 45 -22.38 -5.11 -25.88
C THR A 45 -21.73 -3.98 -26.68
N PRO A 46 -22.04 -3.80 -27.98
CA PRO A 46 -21.40 -2.79 -28.83
C PRO A 46 -21.88 -1.34 -28.60
N GLU A 47 -22.85 -1.13 -27.72
CA GLU A 47 -23.36 0.22 -27.41
C GLU A 47 -22.47 0.97 -26.41
N PRO A 48 -22.34 2.30 -26.55
CA PRO A 48 -21.64 3.13 -25.60
C PRO A 48 -22.42 3.16 -24.28
N GLN A 49 -22.03 2.32 -23.33
CA GLN A 49 -22.50 2.43 -21.96
C GLN A 49 -21.91 3.71 -21.34
N PRO A 50 -22.68 4.51 -20.59
CA PRO A 50 -22.25 5.82 -20.08
C PRO A 50 -21.15 5.77 -19.00
N VAL A 51 -20.59 4.60 -18.67
CA VAL A 51 -19.47 4.48 -17.73
C VAL A 51 -18.62 3.27 -18.10
N ASP A 52 -17.38 3.48 -18.54
CA ASP A 52 -16.40 2.41 -18.72
C ASP A 52 -16.00 1.86 -17.34
N LEU A 53 -16.65 0.76 -16.91
CA LEU A 53 -16.45 0.12 -15.60
C LEU A 53 -15.06 -0.55 -15.46
N ARG A 54 -14.27 -0.62 -16.53
CA ARG A 54 -12.97 -1.31 -16.53
C ARG A 54 -11.96 -0.57 -15.67
N LEU A 55 -11.96 0.76 -15.69
CA LEU A 55 -11.03 1.57 -14.90
C LEU A 55 -11.30 1.48 -13.39
N PRO A 56 -12.54 1.67 -12.89
CA PRO A 56 -12.86 1.43 -11.48
C PRO A 56 -12.49 0.02 -11.02
N LEU A 57 -12.76 -1.01 -11.83
CA LEU A 57 -12.41 -2.40 -11.49
C LEU A 57 -10.89 -2.61 -11.42
N ALA A 58 -10.14 -2.08 -12.38
CA ALA A 58 -8.68 -2.15 -12.39
C ALA A 58 -8.07 -1.43 -11.17
N LEU A 59 -8.62 -0.29 -10.76
CA LEU A 59 -8.17 0.44 -9.57
C LEU A 59 -8.48 -0.29 -8.27
N SER A 60 -9.63 -0.97 -8.19
CA SER A 60 -9.95 -1.84 -7.05
C SER A 60 -9.00 -3.04 -6.98
N GLY A 61 -8.75 -3.71 -8.11
CA GLY A 61 -7.78 -4.81 -8.17
C GLY A 61 -6.36 -4.37 -7.82
N LEU A 62 -5.93 -3.18 -8.26
CA LEU A 62 -4.62 -2.64 -7.90
C LEU A 62 -4.53 -2.30 -6.40
N GLY A 63 -5.61 -1.80 -5.80
CA GLY A 63 -5.70 -1.60 -4.35
C GLY A 63 -5.63 -2.91 -3.58
N GLU A 64 -6.34 -3.95 -4.01
CA GLU A 64 -6.27 -5.28 -3.41
C GLU A 64 -4.87 -5.89 -3.54
N ALA A 65 -4.20 -5.71 -4.69
CA ALA A 65 -2.84 -6.15 -4.88
C ALA A 65 -1.85 -5.42 -3.96
N LEU A 66 -2.07 -4.13 -3.68
CA LEU A 66 -1.31 -3.38 -2.68
C LEU A 66 -1.55 -3.93 -1.26
N ASP A 67 -2.79 -4.28 -0.92
CA ASP A 67 -3.16 -4.79 0.40
C ASP A 67 -2.69 -6.23 0.66
N THR A 68 -2.65 -7.06 -0.38
CA THR A 68 -2.29 -8.49 -0.30
C THR A 68 -0.83 -8.75 -0.68
N GLY A 69 -0.21 -7.82 -1.42
CA GLY A 69 1.12 -7.99 -1.99
C GLY A 69 1.16 -8.76 -3.31
N ALA A 70 0.00 -8.99 -3.94
CA ALA A 70 -0.10 -9.77 -5.18
C ALA A 70 0.51 -9.05 -6.39
N PRO A 71 0.92 -9.79 -7.45
CA PRO A 71 1.26 -9.19 -8.75
C PRO A 71 0.06 -8.46 -9.35
N PHE A 72 0.30 -7.36 -10.07
CA PHE A 72 -0.74 -6.45 -10.56
C PHE A 72 -0.54 -5.99 -12.02
N ALA A 73 0.20 -6.77 -12.81
CA ALA A 73 0.51 -6.44 -14.20
C ALA A 73 -0.74 -6.27 -15.07
N ARG A 74 -1.81 -7.03 -14.79
CA ARG A 74 -3.08 -6.94 -15.51
C ARG A 74 -3.76 -5.60 -15.25
N GLU A 75 -3.87 -5.22 -13.98
CA GLU A 75 -4.53 -4.01 -13.52
C GLU A 75 -3.79 -2.78 -14.06
N LEU A 76 -2.45 -2.81 -14.04
CA LEU A 76 -1.63 -1.74 -14.60
C LEU A 76 -1.82 -1.59 -16.12
N ALA A 77 -1.96 -2.70 -16.85
CA ALA A 77 -2.24 -2.66 -18.29
C ALA A 77 -3.62 -2.05 -18.60
N LEU A 78 -4.63 -2.37 -17.79
CA LEU A 78 -5.97 -1.80 -17.92
C LEU A 78 -5.98 -0.29 -17.60
N ILE A 79 -5.29 0.13 -16.54
CA ILE A 79 -5.14 1.55 -16.20
C ILE A 79 -4.45 2.31 -17.32
N ARG A 80 -3.37 1.75 -17.90
CA ARG A 80 -2.66 2.38 -19.02
C ARG A 80 -3.54 2.52 -20.28
N ALA A 81 -4.38 1.53 -20.55
CA ALA A 81 -5.30 1.57 -21.67
C ALA A 81 -6.39 2.64 -21.48
N ALA A 82 -6.89 2.81 -20.26
CA ALA A 82 -7.92 3.79 -19.93
C ALA A 82 -7.39 5.22 -19.75
N LEU A 83 -6.16 5.37 -19.27
CA LEU A 83 -5.52 6.65 -18.97
C LEU A 83 -4.12 6.72 -19.63
N PRO A 84 -4.04 6.91 -20.96
CA PRO A 84 -2.78 6.88 -21.69
C PRO A 84 -1.81 8.00 -21.29
N ASP A 85 -2.33 9.15 -20.84
CA ASP A 85 -1.54 10.31 -20.41
C ASP A 85 -1.06 10.20 -18.95
N LEU A 86 -1.51 9.19 -18.21
CA LEU A 86 -1.11 9.01 -16.82
C LEU A 86 0.31 8.42 -16.75
N ALA A 87 1.25 9.22 -16.25
CA ALA A 87 2.61 8.76 -16.02
C ALA A 87 2.66 7.64 -14.96
N ILE A 88 3.22 6.50 -15.34
CA ILE A 88 3.47 5.35 -14.46
C ILE A 88 4.93 5.41 -14.01
N PRO A 89 5.23 5.52 -12.70
CA PRO A 89 6.61 5.56 -12.21
C PRO A 89 7.37 4.25 -12.51
N ASP A 90 8.67 4.35 -12.78
CA ASP A 90 9.53 3.18 -13.03
C ASP A 90 9.55 2.22 -11.84
N ALA A 91 9.50 2.75 -10.61
CA ALA A 91 9.41 1.95 -9.38
C ALA A 91 8.18 1.01 -9.38
N VAL A 92 7.05 1.44 -9.95
CA VAL A 92 5.83 0.61 -10.08
C VAL A 92 6.00 -0.42 -11.20
N THR A 93 6.63 -0.04 -12.30
CA THR A 93 6.86 -0.95 -13.43
C THR A 93 7.83 -2.08 -13.06
N ALA A 94 8.85 -1.78 -12.25
CA ALA A 94 9.86 -2.75 -11.83
C ALA A 94 9.30 -3.92 -10.99
N ILE A 95 8.22 -3.68 -10.26
CA ILE A 95 7.65 -4.64 -9.29
C ILE A 95 6.35 -5.29 -9.76
N THR A 96 5.81 -4.87 -10.91
CA THR A 96 4.47 -5.28 -11.36
C THR A 96 4.31 -6.80 -11.56
N GLY A 97 5.39 -7.48 -11.97
CA GLY A 97 5.41 -8.93 -12.19
C GLY A 97 5.67 -9.76 -10.94
N SER A 98 6.50 -9.25 -10.01
CA SER A 98 6.80 -9.92 -8.74
C SER A 98 5.76 -9.65 -7.65
N GLY A 99 5.03 -8.53 -7.77
CA GLY A 99 4.27 -7.96 -6.67
C GLY A 99 5.18 -7.22 -5.67
N LEU A 100 4.53 -6.66 -4.65
CA LEU A 100 5.14 -5.86 -3.58
C LEU A 100 5.51 -6.69 -2.34
N GLY A 101 5.04 -7.94 -2.25
CA GLY A 101 5.01 -8.69 -0.99
C GLY A 101 3.95 -8.11 -0.04
N SER A 102 3.58 -8.83 1.03
CA SER A 102 2.51 -8.35 1.90
C SER A 102 2.93 -7.12 2.73
N PRO A 103 2.01 -6.19 3.04
CA PRO A 103 2.30 -5.06 3.94
C PRO A 103 2.91 -5.47 5.28
N ALA A 104 2.40 -6.56 5.87
CA ALA A 104 2.93 -7.09 7.13
C ALA A 104 4.37 -7.62 6.97
N ALA A 105 4.71 -8.21 5.82
CA ALA A 105 6.07 -8.61 5.52
C ALA A 105 6.99 -7.41 5.28
N LEU A 106 6.49 -6.29 4.73
CA LEU A 106 7.25 -5.05 4.64
C LEU A 106 7.57 -4.49 6.03
N GLU A 107 6.58 -4.39 6.92
CA GLU A 107 6.74 -3.91 8.28
C GLU A 107 7.75 -4.76 9.07
N ALA A 108 7.58 -6.08 9.04
CA ALA A 108 8.49 -7.01 9.72
C ALA A 108 9.93 -6.93 9.18
N ARG A 109 10.09 -6.79 7.85
CA ARG A 109 11.41 -6.60 7.25
C ARG A 109 12.02 -5.28 7.67
N PHE A 110 11.27 -4.18 7.65
CA PHE A 110 11.77 -2.88 8.09
C PHE A 110 12.26 -2.93 9.54
N ALA A 111 11.48 -3.52 10.45
CA ALA A 111 11.87 -3.70 11.85
C ALA A 111 13.21 -4.45 12.00
N ALA A 112 13.49 -5.43 11.12
CA ALA A 112 14.77 -6.14 11.11
C ALA A 112 15.96 -5.27 10.64
N PHE A 113 15.72 -4.24 9.83
CA PHE A 113 16.76 -3.29 9.41
C PHE A 113 17.03 -2.20 10.46
N VAL A 114 16.08 -1.89 11.34
CA VAL A 114 16.18 -0.80 12.34
C VAL A 114 17.50 -0.81 13.12
N PRO A 115 17.99 -1.93 13.69
CA PRO A 115 19.25 -1.94 14.42
C PRO A 115 20.45 -1.49 13.57
N GLY A 116 20.51 -1.94 12.31
CA GLY A 116 21.58 -1.55 11.38
C GLY A 116 21.48 -0.09 10.93
N ILE A 117 20.26 0.40 10.73
CA ILE A 117 19.97 1.80 10.43
C ILE A 117 20.47 2.70 11.56
N LEU A 118 20.12 2.38 12.80
CA LEU A 118 20.51 3.17 13.97
C LEU A 118 22.02 3.09 14.24
N ALA A 119 22.65 1.95 13.98
CA ALA A 119 24.11 1.81 14.09
C ALA A 119 24.87 2.65 13.06
N ALA A 120 24.27 2.96 11.91
CA ALA A 120 24.85 3.80 10.87
C ALA A 120 24.70 5.32 11.13
N LYS A 121 24.24 5.71 12.34
CA LYS A 121 24.09 7.13 12.71
C LYS A 121 25.45 7.85 12.68
N PRO A 122 25.57 9.03 12.01
CA PRO A 122 26.81 9.81 12.04
C PRO A 122 27.15 10.29 13.45
N ALA A 123 28.43 10.22 13.84
CA ALA A 123 28.92 10.56 15.18
C ALA A 123 28.71 12.04 15.58
N ASP A 124 28.57 12.95 14.60
CA ASP A 124 28.52 14.41 14.82
C ASP A 124 27.21 15.08 14.34
N ALA A 125 26.16 14.29 14.09
CA ALA A 125 24.96 14.81 13.44
C ALA A 125 24.28 15.96 14.23
N SER A 126 24.32 15.94 15.57
CA SER A 126 23.70 16.92 16.48
C SER A 126 24.01 18.39 16.22
N ALA A 127 25.17 18.70 15.66
CA ALA A 127 25.57 20.08 15.37
C ALA A 127 25.17 20.55 13.96
N SER A 128 25.17 19.65 12.98
CA SER A 128 24.91 19.99 11.57
C SER A 128 23.44 19.89 11.15
N TRP A 129 22.62 19.07 11.83
CA TRP A 129 21.20 19.01 11.55
C TRP A 129 20.42 20.16 12.20
N SER A 130 20.89 20.71 13.32
CA SER A 130 20.30 21.93 13.91
C SER A 130 20.43 23.13 12.99
N ASP A 131 21.55 23.27 12.27
CA ASP A 131 21.76 24.36 11.31
C ASP A 131 20.84 24.24 10.09
N GLN A 132 20.61 23.02 9.60
CA GLN A 132 19.65 22.78 8.52
C GLN A 132 18.18 22.80 8.98
N ALA A 133 17.93 22.52 10.26
CA ALA A 133 16.62 22.69 10.89
C ALA A 133 16.30 24.16 11.12
N LEU A 134 17.27 25.00 11.53
CA LEU A 134 17.14 26.45 11.64
C LEU A 134 16.81 27.11 10.30
N GLU A 135 17.40 26.62 9.20
CA GLU A 135 17.12 27.13 7.87
C GLU A 135 15.77 26.68 7.32
N ARG A 136 15.24 25.55 7.81
CA ARG A 136 13.84 25.13 7.60
C ARG A 136 12.86 25.77 8.60
N LEU A 137 13.31 26.19 9.79
CA LEU A 137 12.51 26.90 10.79
C LEU A 137 12.15 28.31 10.31
N LYS A 138 13.04 28.98 9.56
CA LYS A 138 12.69 30.24 8.86
C LYS A 138 11.59 30.06 7.82
N ALA A 139 11.44 28.87 7.23
CA ALA A 139 10.37 28.54 6.30
C ALA A 139 9.06 28.12 7.00
N LEU A 140 9.07 27.92 8.33
CA LEU A 140 7.96 27.40 9.13
C LEU A 140 7.47 28.35 10.25
N VAL A 141 7.96 29.60 10.30
CA VAL A 141 7.35 30.71 11.08
C VAL A 141 6.10 31.25 10.35
N ALA A 142 5.22 30.33 9.96
CA ALA A 142 3.83 30.60 9.66
C ALA A 142 3.02 29.47 10.32
N LEU A 143 2.62 29.75 11.56
CA LEU A 143 1.74 28.98 12.46
C LEU A 143 2.34 27.83 13.29
N ARG A 144 2.00 27.89 14.58
CA ARG A 144 2.29 27.00 15.71
C ARG A 144 0.92 26.65 16.36
N PRO A 145 0.75 25.67 17.29
CA PRO A 145 1.17 24.26 17.41
C PRO A 145 -0.03 23.29 17.58
N VAL A 146 0.19 21.96 17.46
CA VAL A 146 -0.26 20.92 18.43
C VAL A 146 0.46 19.60 18.13
N GLY A 147 0.68 18.77 19.15
CA GLY A 147 1.09 17.36 19.00
C GLY A 147 2.60 17.12 18.94
N ALA A 148 3.09 16.15 19.72
CA ALA A 148 4.48 15.71 19.75
C ALA A 148 4.88 14.91 18.48
N GLU A 149 4.64 15.47 17.29
CA GLU A 149 4.84 14.83 15.97
C GLU A 149 5.97 15.48 15.15
N ASN A 150 6.71 16.43 15.71
CA ASN A 150 7.82 17.12 15.03
C ASN A 150 9.20 16.68 15.51
N ASP A 151 9.31 15.46 16.04
CA ASP A 151 10.62 14.85 16.25
C ASP A 151 11.27 14.57 14.88
N THR A 152 12.35 15.30 14.60
CA THR A 152 13.17 15.20 13.38
C THR A 152 14.54 14.60 13.69
N THR A 153 14.73 14.07 14.90
CA THR A 153 15.92 13.28 15.23
C THR A 153 15.97 12.03 14.34
N PRO A 154 17.18 11.48 14.08
CA PRO A 154 17.30 10.26 13.28
C PRO A 154 16.45 9.10 13.82
N GLU A 155 16.37 8.96 15.14
CA GLU A 155 15.52 7.98 15.82
C GLU A 155 14.03 8.29 15.61
N GLY A 156 13.62 9.55 15.76
CA GLY A 156 12.24 9.99 15.51
C GLY A 156 11.80 9.79 14.06
N LEU A 157 12.71 9.94 13.10
CA LEU A 157 12.46 9.63 11.69
C LEU A 157 12.28 8.13 11.47
N VAL A 158 13.10 7.27 12.07
CA VAL A 158 12.91 5.81 12.02
C VAL A 158 11.54 5.42 12.59
N SER A 159 11.18 5.93 13.77
CA SER A 159 9.87 5.67 14.36
C SER A 159 8.71 6.19 13.51
N ARG A 160 8.90 7.29 12.77
CA ARG A 160 7.91 7.80 11.81
C ARG A 160 7.76 6.89 10.60
N VAL A 161 8.84 6.27 10.13
CA VAL A 161 8.74 5.22 9.10
C VAL A 161 7.92 4.06 9.63
N GLU A 162 8.22 3.55 10.84
CA GLU A 162 7.46 2.45 11.45
C GLU A 162 5.96 2.79 11.59
N ALA A 163 5.66 3.99 12.10
CA ALA A 163 4.29 4.45 12.25
C ALA A 163 3.55 4.57 10.91
N GLY A 164 4.22 5.09 9.87
CA GLY A 164 3.66 5.18 8.52
C GLY A 164 3.39 3.80 7.92
N LEU A 165 4.32 2.85 8.09
CA LEU A 165 4.14 1.47 7.61
C LEU A 165 2.97 0.77 8.33
N ALA A 166 2.89 0.89 9.66
CA ALA A 166 1.81 0.33 10.45
C ALA A 166 0.44 0.94 10.10
N ALA A 167 0.40 2.25 9.82
CA ALA A 167 -0.80 2.96 9.38
C ALA A 167 -1.14 2.74 7.89
N ARG A 168 -0.29 2.03 7.13
CA ARG A 168 -0.33 1.94 5.66
C ARG A 168 -0.28 3.30 4.96
N ASP A 169 0.26 4.31 5.62
CA ASP A 169 0.59 5.60 5.02
C ASP A 169 2.01 5.55 4.44
N TYR A 170 2.11 4.93 3.27
CA TYR A 170 3.39 4.74 2.59
C TYR A 170 4.01 6.06 2.12
N ALA A 171 3.22 7.10 1.93
CA ALA A 171 3.73 8.43 1.60
C ALA A 171 4.47 9.05 2.79
N VAL A 172 3.87 8.99 3.99
CA VAL A 172 4.53 9.42 5.23
C VAL A 172 5.76 8.57 5.52
N ALA A 173 5.65 7.25 5.37
CA ALA A 173 6.78 6.34 5.58
C ALA A 173 7.95 6.67 4.64
N MET A 174 7.69 6.86 3.33
CA MET A 174 8.75 7.18 2.37
C MET A 174 9.36 8.57 2.61
N ALA A 175 8.54 9.57 2.95
CA ALA A 175 9.05 10.91 3.26
C ALA A 175 9.96 10.91 4.50
N ALA A 176 9.59 10.16 5.54
CA ALA A 176 10.42 9.98 6.72
C ALA A 176 11.71 9.22 6.39
N PHE A 177 11.63 8.20 5.54
CA PHE A 177 12.78 7.42 5.09
C PHE A 177 13.77 8.28 4.31
N GLU A 178 13.32 9.12 3.37
CA GLU A 178 14.19 10.01 2.60
C GLU A 178 14.84 11.12 3.45
N ALA A 179 14.18 11.51 4.54
CA ALA A 179 14.74 12.47 5.50
C ALA A 179 15.87 11.87 6.35
N LEU A 180 16.05 10.54 6.35
CA LEU A 180 17.14 9.91 7.10
C LEU A 180 18.51 10.34 6.55
N PRO A 181 19.53 10.48 7.43
CA PRO A 181 20.90 10.72 7.01
C PRO A 181 21.36 9.70 5.96
N ALA A 182 22.17 10.15 4.99
CA ALA A 182 22.70 9.31 3.92
C ALA A 182 23.29 7.96 4.37
N PRO A 183 24.13 7.87 5.44
CA PRO A 183 24.65 6.56 5.87
C PRO A 183 23.56 5.63 6.41
N MET A 184 22.52 6.18 7.03
CA MET A 184 21.38 5.42 7.54
C MET A 184 20.49 4.90 6.40
N ARG A 185 20.24 5.72 5.37
CA ARG A 185 19.54 5.27 4.14
C ARG A 185 20.33 4.21 3.40
N ALA A 186 21.65 4.34 3.31
CA ALA A 186 22.52 3.35 2.70
C ALA A 186 22.44 1.99 3.41
N ALA A 187 22.40 2.00 4.75
CA ALA A 187 22.20 0.77 5.55
C ALA A 187 20.83 0.11 5.31
N ALA A 188 19.86 0.87 4.78
CA ALA A 188 18.51 0.42 4.46
C ALA A 188 18.21 0.33 2.96
N ALA A 189 19.21 0.36 2.08
CA ALA A 189 18.98 0.48 0.64
C ALA A 189 18.05 -0.63 0.08
N GLY A 190 18.16 -1.85 0.62
CA GLY A 190 17.31 -2.98 0.22
C GLY A 190 15.83 -2.81 0.58
N ILE A 191 15.52 -2.25 1.76
CA ILE A 191 14.13 -2.04 2.20
C ILE A 191 13.55 -0.71 1.69
N GLY A 192 14.41 0.29 1.44
CA GLY A 192 13.99 1.59 0.91
C GLY A 192 13.34 1.49 -0.48
N ALA A 193 13.84 0.61 -1.34
CA ALA A 193 13.23 0.36 -2.66
C ALA A 193 11.80 -0.21 -2.54
N ASP A 194 11.57 -1.09 -1.56
CA ASP A 194 10.24 -1.66 -1.32
C ASP A 194 9.27 -0.59 -0.82
N ILE A 195 9.68 0.23 0.16
CA ILE A 195 8.87 1.35 0.66
C ILE A 195 8.52 2.31 -0.49
N ALA A 196 9.49 2.61 -1.36
CA ALA A 196 9.28 3.44 -2.54
C ALA A 196 8.27 2.81 -3.53
N GLY A 197 8.32 1.49 -3.73
CA GLY A 197 7.36 0.76 -4.56
C GLY A 197 5.93 0.85 -4.03
N PHE A 198 5.74 0.66 -2.72
CA PHE A 198 4.43 0.81 -2.07
C PHE A 198 3.91 2.25 -2.18
N ALA A 199 4.76 3.24 -1.88
CA ALA A 199 4.41 4.66 -1.96
C ALA A 199 4.03 5.08 -3.39
N ALA A 200 4.83 4.68 -4.38
CA ALA A 200 4.59 5.01 -5.79
C ALA A 200 3.32 4.34 -6.33
N THR A 201 3.01 3.12 -5.90
CA THR A 201 1.79 2.41 -6.29
C THR A 201 0.56 3.07 -5.66
N ALA A 202 0.62 3.43 -4.38
CA ALA A 202 -0.46 4.14 -3.70
C ALA A 202 -0.74 5.52 -4.33
N ASP A 203 0.31 6.27 -4.66
CA ASP A 203 0.22 7.55 -5.38
C ASP A 203 -0.41 7.36 -6.78
N LEU A 204 0.02 6.33 -7.52
CA LEU A 204 -0.54 6.04 -8.84
C LEU A 204 -2.05 5.79 -8.78
N ILE A 205 -2.53 5.01 -7.79
CA ILE A 205 -3.96 4.77 -7.57
C ILE A 205 -4.68 6.11 -7.31
N GLY A 206 -4.12 6.97 -6.45
CA GLY A 206 -4.67 8.28 -6.15
C GLY A 206 -4.78 9.18 -7.39
N ARG A 207 -3.70 9.29 -8.17
CA ARG A 207 -3.69 10.07 -9.43
C ARG A 207 -4.64 9.51 -10.47
N ALA A 208 -4.72 8.19 -10.62
CA ALA A 208 -5.66 7.56 -11.55
C ALA A 208 -7.12 7.84 -11.18
N ARG A 209 -7.46 7.80 -9.87
CA ARG A 209 -8.80 8.20 -9.38
C ARG A 209 -9.09 9.69 -9.65
N GLY A 210 -8.12 10.56 -9.40
CA GLY A 210 -8.25 12.00 -9.69
C GLY A 210 -8.47 12.28 -11.18
N ALA A 211 -7.74 11.58 -12.05
CA ALA A 211 -7.92 11.67 -13.50
C ALA A 211 -9.31 11.17 -13.93
N ALA A 212 -9.78 10.06 -13.38
CA ALA A 212 -11.12 9.52 -13.66
C ALA A 212 -12.24 10.51 -13.27
N LEU A 213 -12.11 11.16 -12.11
CA LEU A 213 -13.07 12.17 -11.66
C LEU A 213 -13.06 13.42 -12.56
N SER A 214 -11.89 13.81 -13.05
CA SER A 214 -11.76 14.95 -13.97
C SER A 214 -12.41 14.67 -15.33
N LEU A 215 -12.28 13.44 -15.84
CA LEU A 215 -12.94 13.00 -17.07
C LEU A 215 -14.48 12.97 -16.92
N ALA A 216 -14.99 12.54 -15.76
CA ALA A 216 -16.42 12.51 -15.49
C ALA A 216 -17.05 13.91 -15.25
N GLY A 217 -16.24 14.88 -14.84
CA GLY A 217 -16.67 16.25 -14.53
C GLY A 217 -16.52 17.26 -15.68
N ALA A 218 -15.96 16.87 -16.83
CA ALA A 218 -15.77 17.77 -17.96
C ALA A 218 -17.12 18.05 -18.67
N PRO A 219 -17.56 19.32 -18.77
CA PRO A 219 -18.76 19.65 -19.55
C PRO A 219 -18.50 19.35 -21.04
N SER A 220 -19.46 18.66 -21.68
CA SER A 220 -19.50 18.44 -23.13
C SER A 220 -19.80 19.72 -23.90
#